data_AF-A0A961VG42-F1
#
_entry.id   AF-A0A961VG42-F1
#
_cell.length_a   1.000
_cell.length_b   1.000
_cell.length_c   1.000
_cell.angle_alpha   90.00
_cell.angle_beta   90.00
_cell.angle_gamma   90.00
#
_symmetry.space_group_name_H-M   'P 1'
#
loop_
_entity.id
_entity.type
_entity.pdbx_description
1 polymer ?
#
loop_
_entity_poly.entity_id
_entity_poly.type
_entity_poly.pdbx_seq_one_letter_code
_entity_poly.pdbx_strand_id
1 'polypeptide(L)'
;LLLLLDQFSRNLFRGDARAFAQDAHARAIADAALDSGYDAEIAETLDPRLRSFFYLPFMHSEDVADQDRCVALYEAMGDEESLKYAHIHRDIIVRFGRFPHRNPALGRDTTAEEQAFLDAGGFSG
;
A
#
# COMPACT_ATOMS: atom_id res chain seq x y z
N LEU A 1 -7.44 -12.09 -7.33
CA LEU A 1 -8.23 -10.86 -7.09
C LEU A 1 -7.34 -9.67 -6.74
N LEU A 2 -6.45 -9.79 -5.76
CA LEU A 2 -5.53 -8.74 -5.32
C LEU A 2 -4.72 -8.11 -6.47
N LEU A 3 -4.11 -8.94 -7.34
CA LEU A 3 -3.42 -8.46 -8.54
C LEU A 3 -4.29 -7.58 -9.44
N LEU A 4 -5.58 -7.88 -9.59
CA LEU A 4 -6.49 -7.13 -10.46
C LEU A 4 -6.92 -5.80 -9.82
N LEU A 5 -7.28 -5.84 -8.54
CA LEU A 5 -7.90 -4.70 -7.88
C LEU A 5 -6.87 -3.71 -7.34
N ASP A 6 -5.69 -4.19 -6.96
CA ASP A 6 -4.63 -3.38 -6.37
C ASP A 6 -3.53 -3.06 -7.38
N GLN A 7 -2.94 -4.07 -8.05
CA GLN A 7 -1.76 -3.86 -8.90
C GLN A 7 -2.13 -3.41 -10.33
N PHE A 8 -3.13 -4.04 -10.93
CA PHE A 8 -3.50 -3.79 -12.32
C PHE A 8 -4.16 -2.42 -12.49
N SER A 9 -5.04 -2.02 -11.56
CA SER A 9 -5.66 -0.69 -11.53
C SER A 9 -4.63 0.45 -11.52
N ARG A 10 -3.59 0.32 -10.69
CA ARG A 10 -2.47 1.28 -10.59
C ARG A 10 -1.65 1.40 -11.87
N ASN A 11 -1.49 0.30 -12.60
CA ASN A 11 -0.79 0.31 -13.87
C ASN A 11 -1.64 0.88 -15.01
N LEU A 12 -2.93 0.52 -15.07
CA LEU A 12 -3.83 0.95 -16.14
C LEU A 12 -4.22 2.43 -16.04
N PHE A 13 -4.39 2.94 -14.82
CA PHE A 13 -4.90 4.29 -14.55
C PHE A 13 -3.86 5.17 -13.87
N ARG A 14 -2.57 5.03 -14.26
CA ARG A 14 -1.47 5.80 -13.68
C ARG A 14 -1.76 7.30 -13.71
N GLY A 15 -1.67 7.96 -12.55
CA GLY A 15 -1.91 9.40 -12.39
C GLY A 15 -3.39 9.81 -12.34
N ASP A 16 -4.32 8.86 -12.25
CA ASP A 16 -5.77 9.10 -12.25
C ASP A 16 -6.44 8.49 -11.01
N ALA A 17 -7.50 9.11 -10.49
CA ALA A 17 -8.24 8.63 -9.32
C ALA A 17 -8.70 7.16 -9.44
N ARG A 18 -8.96 6.68 -10.67
CA ARG A 18 -9.37 5.29 -10.93
C ARG A 18 -8.34 4.26 -10.47
N ALA A 19 -7.06 4.64 -10.34
CA ALA A 19 -6.03 3.77 -9.78
C ALA A 19 -6.31 3.35 -8.33
N PHE A 20 -7.06 4.17 -7.57
CA PHE A 20 -7.30 3.98 -6.14
C PHE A 20 -8.74 3.56 -5.82
N ALA A 21 -9.62 3.57 -6.84
CA ALA A 21 -11.06 3.39 -6.66
C ALA A 21 -11.46 2.04 -6.06
N GLN A 22 -10.58 1.03 -6.15
CA GLN A 22 -10.82 -0.32 -5.65
C GLN A 22 -10.03 -0.66 -4.38
N ASP A 23 -9.26 0.29 -3.81
CA ASP A 23 -8.36 0.03 -2.68
C ASP A 23 -9.09 -0.53 -1.46
N ALA A 24 -10.29 -0.02 -1.15
CA ALA A 24 -11.11 -0.54 -0.05
C ALA A 24 -11.55 -1.99 -0.28
N HIS A 25 -11.89 -2.35 -1.52
CA HIS A 25 -12.28 -3.72 -1.86
C HIS A 25 -11.08 -4.67 -1.85
N ALA A 26 -9.92 -4.21 -2.35
CA ALA A 26 -8.68 -4.96 -2.28
C ALA A 26 -8.27 -5.26 -0.83
N ARG A 27 -8.40 -4.30 0.09
CA ARG A 27 -8.16 -4.50 1.52
C ARG A 27 -9.09 -5.52 2.14
N ALA A 28 -10.40 -5.43 1.90
CA ALA A 28 -11.36 -6.40 2.43
C ALA A 28 -11.08 -7.84 1.92
N ILE A 29 -10.63 -7.98 0.67
CA ILE A 29 -10.21 -9.28 0.12
C ILE A 29 -8.90 -9.76 0.76
N ALA A 30 -7.95 -8.85 0.99
CA ALA A 30 -6.69 -9.18 1.66
C ALA A 30 -6.96 -9.68 3.09
N ASP A 31 -7.84 -9.01 3.84
CA ASP A 31 -8.28 -9.45 5.16
C ASP A 31 -8.81 -10.88 5.16
N ALA A 32 -9.81 -11.15 4.32
CA ALA A 32 -10.41 -12.47 4.24
C ALA A 32 -9.40 -13.55 3.80
N ALA A 33 -8.45 -13.19 2.95
CA ALA A 33 -7.41 -14.11 2.49
C ALA A 33 -6.38 -14.43 3.57
N LEU A 34 -5.99 -13.44 4.38
CA LEU A 34 -5.10 -13.64 5.54
C LEU A 34 -5.78 -14.47 6.63
N ASP A 35 -7.05 -14.19 6.92
CA ASP A 35 -7.84 -14.98 7.89
C ASP A 35 -7.98 -16.45 7.46
N SER A 36 -7.97 -16.70 6.15
CA SER A 36 -8.01 -18.06 5.56
C SER A 36 -6.64 -18.71 5.42
N GLY A 37 -5.54 -18.01 5.74
CA GLY A 37 -4.17 -18.53 5.61
C GLY A 37 -3.65 -18.63 4.17
N TYR A 38 -4.29 -17.96 3.20
CA TYR A 38 -3.91 -18.08 1.79
C TYR A 38 -2.56 -17.47 1.45
N ASP A 39 -2.08 -16.49 2.21
CA ASP A 39 -0.74 -15.95 2.03
C ASP A 39 0.32 -17.02 2.35
N ALA A 40 0.16 -17.75 3.46
CA ALA A 40 1.04 -18.84 3.85
C ALA A 40 0.98 -20.00 2.84
N GLU A 41 -0.23 -20.42 2.43
CA GLU A 41 -0.41 -21.47 1.43
C GLU A 41 0.30 -21.13 0.11
N ILE A 42 0.16 -19.89 -0.38
CA ILE A 42 0.80 -19.45 -1.62
C ILE A 42 2.32 -19.40 -1.49
N ALA A 43 2.86 -19.00 -0.35
CA ALA A 43 4.30 -19.05 -0.12
C ALA A 43 4.86 -20.47 -0.13
N GLU A 44 4.14 -21.42 0.45
CA GLU A 44 4.57 -22.82 0.50
C GLU A 44 4.43 -23.52 -0.86
N THR A 45 3.34 -23.24 -1.58
CA THR A 45 2.98 -23.96 -2.81
C THR A 45 3.57 -23.37 -4.08
N LEU A 46 3.91 -22.07 -4.09
CA LEU A 46 4.38 -21.37 -5.29
C LEU A 46 5.71 -20.63 -5.06
N ASP A 47 5.64 -19.42 -4.51
CA ASP A 47 6.80 -18.54 -4.32
C ASP A 47 6.54 -17.64 -3.11
N PRO A 48 7.41 -17.68 -2.07
CA PRO A 48 7.28 -16.87 -0.87
C PRO A 48 7.09 -15.37 -1.14
N ARG A 49 7.67 -14.85 -2.23
CA ARG A 49 7.58 -13.43 -2.60
C ARG A 49 6.16 -12.99 -2.99
N LEU A 50 5.28 -13.94 -3.34
CA LEU A 50 3.90 -13.64 -3.68
C LEU A 50 3.05 -13.23 -2.47
N ARG A 51 3.52 -13.51 -1.23
CA ARG A 51 2.88 -13.01 0.00
C ARG A 51 2.73 -11.49 0.00
N SER A 52 3.68 -10.77 -0.58
CA SER A 52 3.63 -9.32 -0.70
C SER A 52 2.33 -8.82 -1.35
N PHE A 53 1.75 -9.55 -2.31
CA PHE A 53 0.48 -9.12 -2.93
C PHE A 53 -0.71 -9.15 -1.98
N PHE A 54 -0.64 -9.91 -0.89
CA PHE A 54 -1.64 -9.89 0.19
C PHE A 54 -1.44 -8.70 1.13
N TYR A 55 -0.24 -8.14 1.20
CA TYR A 55 0.10 -7.09 2.16
C TYR A 55 0.04 -5.68 1.56
N LEU A 56 0.32 -5.56 0.25
CA LEU A 56 0.31 -4.30 -0.48
C LEU A 56 -1.00 -3.49 -0.32
N PRO A 57 -2.21 -4.08 -0.27
CA PRO A 57 -3.43 -3.29 -0.02
C PRO A 57 -3.39 -2.50 1.30
N PHE A 58 -2.75 -3.02 2.34
CA PHE A 58 -2.56 -2.29 3.60
C PHE A 58 -1.50 -1.20 3.46
N MET A 59 -0.40 -1.49 2.76
CA MET A 59 0.64 -0.49 2.43
C MET A 59 0.07 0.70 1.65
N HIS A 60 -0.93 0.46 0.81
CA HIS A 60 -1.55 1.49 -0.01
C HIS A 60 -2.67 2.27 0.69
N SER A 61 -3.07 1.85 1.89
CA SER A 61 -4.11 2.49 2.68
C SER A 61 -3.67 3.84 3.22
N GLU A 62 -4.58 4.82 3.28
CA GLU A 62 -4.38 6.08 3.99
C GLU A 62 -4.94 6.00 5.43
N ASP A 63 -4.81 4.84 6.08
CA ASP A 63 -5.20 4.58 7.47
C ASP A 63 -4.00 4.08 8.27
N VAL A 64 -3.77 4.65 9.46
CA VAL A 64 -2.57 4.33 10.27
C VAL A 64 -2.59 2.90 10.82
N ALA A 65 -3.75 2.33 11.14
CA ALA A 65 -3.85 0.97 11.65
C ALA A 65 -3.52 -0.05 10.55
N ASP A 66 -3.90 0.24 9.31
CA ASP A 66 -3.47 -0.57 8.15
C ASP A 66 -1.96 -0.48 7.94
N GLN A 67 -1.36 0.69 8.13
CA GLN A 67 0.10 0.86 8.01
C GLN A 67 0.85 0.11 9.10
N ASP A 68 0.39 0.17 10.36
CA ASP A 68 0.94 -0.61 11.47
C ASP A 68 0.87 -2.11 11.18
N ARG A 69 -0.27 -2.58 10.67
CA ARG A 69 -0.45 -3.97 10.27
C ARG A 69 0.46 -4.37 9.11
N CYS A 70 0.61 -3.50 8.12
CA CYS A 70 1.49 -3.74 6.98
C CYS A 70 2.93 -3.97 7.45
N VAL A 71 3.45 -3.11 8.33
CA VAL A 71 4.78 -3.27 8.94
C VAL A 71 4.88 -4.62 9.64
N ALA A 72 3.94 -4.98 10.52
CA ALA A 72 3.98 -6.25 11.24
C ALA A 72 3.97 -7.48 10.30
N LEU A 73 3.21 -7.43 9.20
CA LEU A 73 3.18 -8.50 8.20
C LEU A 73 4.53 -8.67 7.48
N TYR A 74 5.17 -7.56 7.10
CA TYR A 74 6.48 -7.60 6.45
C TYR A 74 7.62 -7.96 7.42
N GLU A 75 7.55 -7.53 8.69
CA GLU A 75 8.45 -7.97 9.75
C GLU A 75 8.40 -9.49 9.92
N ALA A 76 7.19 -10.06 9.99
CA ALA A 76 7.00 -11.51 10.11
C ALA A 76 7.45 -12.28 8.85
N MET A 77 7.40 -11.65 7.67
CA MET A 77 7.88 -12.25 6.43
C MET A 77 9.42 -12.30 6.33
N GLY A 78 10.11 -11.38 7.02
CA GLY A 78 11.58 -11.35 7.07
C GLY A 78 12.27 -10.82 5.82
N ASP A 79 11.55 -10.10 4.96
CA ASP A 79 12.12 -9.45 3.77
C ASP A 79 12.48 -7.99 4.08
N GLU A 80 13.77 -7.73 4.34
CA GLU A 80 14.27 -6.43 4.76
C GLU A 80 13.98 -5.31 3.75
N GLU A 81 14.00 -5.61 2.44
CA GLU A 81 13.74 -4.61 1.41
C GLU A 81 12.27 -4.17 1.44
N SER A 82 11.33 -5.12 1.45
CA SER A 82 9.91 -4.77 1.53
C SER A 82 9.53 -4.12 2.86
N LEU A 83 10.15 -4.56 3.97
CA LEU A 83 9.94 -3.96 5.29
C LEU A 83 10.37 -2.48 5.31
N LYS A 84 11.50 -2.15 4.69
CA LYS A 84 11.93 -0.76 4.53
C LYS A 84 10.86 0.09 3.84
N TYR A 85 10.22 -0.42 2.78
CA TYR A 85 9.15 0.31 2.11
C TYR A 85 7.89 0.41 2.96
N ALA A 86 7.54 -0.62 3.75
CA ALA A 86 6.42 -0.55 4.69
C ALA A 86 6.62 0.57 5.73
N HIS A 87 7.83 0.72 6.28
CA HIS A 87 8.14 1.85 7.18
C HIS A 87 8.02 3.21 6.48
N ILE A 88 8.54 3.36 5.26
CA ILE A 88 8.44 4.62 4.50
C ILE A 88 6.98 5.01 4.29
N HIS A 89 6.12 4.06 3.89
CA HIS A 89 4.68 4.34 3.70
C HIS A 89 4.01 4.73 5.01
N ARG A 90 4.28 3.98 6.08
CA ARG A 90 3.77 4.27 7.42
C ARG A 90 4.15 5.67 7.88
N ASP A 91 5.41 6.06 7.74
CA ASP A 91 5.90 7.36 8.19
C ASP A 91 5.21 8.53 7.46
N ILE A 92 4.93 8.36 6.16
CA ILE A 92 4.16 9.33 5.38
C ILE A 92 2.74 9.46 5.92
N ILE A 93 2.06 8.35 6.19
CA ILE A 93 0.69 8.35 6.73
C ILE A 93 0.65 8.87 8.16
N VAL A 94 1.63 8.54 9.01
CA VAL A 94 1.74 9.11 10.37
C VAL A 94 1.91 10.63 10.31
N ARG A 95 2.71 11.13 9.36
CA ARG A 95 2.99 12.55 9.22
C ARG A 95 1.83 13.35 8.62
N PHE A 96 1.23 12.86 7.55
CA PHE A 96 0.25 13.63 6.75
C PHE A 96 -1.18 13.10 6.82
N GLY A 97 -1.40 11.91 7.38
CA GLY A 97 -2.70 11.22 7.38
C GLY A 97 -3.13 10.70 6.00
N ARG A 98 -2.30 10.90 4.96
CA ARG A 98 -2.58 10.55 3.56
C ARG A 98 -1.29 10.56 2.74
N PHE A 99 -1.33 10.13 1.49
CA PHE A 99 -0.22 10.19 0.55
C PHE A 99 -0.26 11.47 -0.29
N PRO A 100 0.65 12.45 -0.08
CA PRO A 100 0.59 13.73 -0.78
C PRO A 100 0.75 13.62 -2.31
N HIS A 101 1.51 12.65 -2.80
CA HIS A 101 1.68 12.42 -4.24
C HIS A 101 0.38 12.04 -4.95
N ARG A 102 -0.65 11.58 -4.22
CA ARG A 102 -1.97 11.26 -4.78
C ARG A 102 -2.88 12.49 -4.88
N ASN A 103 -2.50 13.63 -4.29
CA ASN A 103 -3.35 14.82 -4.24
C ASN A 103 -3.84 15.28 -5.63
N PRO A 104 -2.98 15.40 -6.67
CA PRO A 104 -3.45 15.81 -7.99
C PRO A 104 -4.44 14.82 -8.60
N ALA A 105 -4.15 13.52 -8.52
CA ALA A 105 -5.00 12.47 -9.07
C ALA A 105 -6.37 12.41 -8.36
N LEU A 106 -6.41 12.71 -7.07
CA LEU A 106 -7.62 12.70 -6.24
C LEU A 106 -8.31 14.08 -6.15
N GLY A 107 -7.80 15.11 -6.82
CA GLY A 107 -8.35 16.47 -6.77
C GLY A 107 -8.30 17.13 -5.39
N ARG A 108 -7.29 16.80 -4.58
CA ARG A 108 -7.09 17.35 -3.22
C ARG A 108 -6.15 18.55 -3.28
N ASP A 109 -6.42 19.55 -2.45
CA ASP A 109 -5.47 20.64 -2.22
C ASP A 109 -4.25 20.13 -1.43
N THR A 110 -3.07 20.52 -1.90
CA THR A 110 -1.77 20.24 -1.26
C THR A 110 -1.42 21.36 -0.29
N THR A 111 -1.17 21.01 0.97
CA THR A 111 -0.73 21.96 1.99
C THR A 111 0.73 22.39 1.76
N ALA A 112 1.16 23.48 2.39
CA ALA A 112 2.55 23.95 2.26
C ALA A 112 3.56 22.90 2.77
N GLU A 113 3.24 22.16 3.83
CA GLU A 113 4.11 21.11 4.36
C GLU A 113 4.22 19.92 3.40
N GLU A 114 3.08 19.49 2.84
CA GLU A 114 3.04 18.44 1.82
C GLU A 114 3.82 18.85 0.56
N GLN A 115 3.68 20.10 0.11
CA GLN A 115 4.42 20.60 -1.05
C GLN A 115 5.93 20.61 -0.78
N ALA A 116 6.37 21.09 0.39
CA ALA A 116 7.78 21.06 0.76
C ALA A 116 8.35 19.63 0.82
N PHE A 117 7.55 18.66 1.28
CA PHE A 117 7.91 17.25 1.24
C PHE A 117 8.06 16.72 -0.19
N LEU A 118 7.14 17.05 -1.09
CA LEU A 118 7.22 16.67 -2.50
C LEU A 118 8.43 17.30 -3.20
N ASP A 119 8.71 18.58 -2.95
CA ASP A 119 9.83 19.32 -3.54
C ASP A 119 11.21 18.80 -3.06
N ALA A 120 11.28 18.24 -1.85
CA ALA A 120 12.49 17.63 -1.29
C ALA A 120 12.78 16.21 -1.83
N GLY A 121 12.11 15.79 -2.90
CA GLY A 121 12.26 14.46 -3.51
C GLY A 121 11.21 13.45 -3.07
N GLY A 122 10.42 13.77 -2.03
CA GLY A 122 9.20 13.09 -1.60
C GLY A 122 9.19 11.56 -1.69
N PHE A 123 8.00 11.02 -1.90
CA PHE A 123 7.80 9.63 -2.29
C PHE A 123 6.92 9.60 -3.54
N SER A 124 7.43 8.99 -4.61
CA SER A 124 6.68 8.70 -5.83
C SER A 124 6.29 7.22 -5.80
N GLY A 125 5.01 6.96 -5.53
CA GLY A 125 4.41 5.62 -5.69
C GLY A 125 4.24 5.23 -7.14
#